data_AF-A0A255HJS0-F1
#
_entry.id   AF-A0A255HJS0-F1
#
_cell.length_a   1.000
_cell.length_b   1.000
_cell.length_c   1.000
_cell.angle_alpha   90.00
_cell.angle_beta   90.00
_cell.angle_gamma   90.00
#
_symmetry.space_group_name_H-M   'P 1'
#
loop_
_entity.id
_entity.type
_entity.pdbx_description
1 polymer ?
#
loop_
_entity_poly.entity_id
_entity_poly.type
_entity_poly.pdbx_seq_one_letter_code
_entity_poly.pdbx_strand_id
1 'polypeptide(L)'
;MDFFYGGTMNANEEGDDVISVGLQHVVEASSHWLELFDKAFGQEGVPFQQRPLKAAMWLVKDGILEISGSSKEKYWSQPWFTEIVISITTWYKDRYGAAAFASEKDYLGGVILLRGTPVRLDIRRIVDKVQIEGETAWMIYPDAIHESESTLTFFASKPKLDSLSTADQAKLVANVATIVSRTRRINLALQSADILTPEGQRLRDGVWVHVEQAVNNIAGLNSAVASIGAWELHLAVEKAFKVFLLQHGNPNLKALGHDMAQLNTAAEARGLNVDPSALKKLPHWKKASRSRYSQDEMALADVVAIYDVALQLMAEITEKLSREVVLNNAGFLLKKPDWV
;
A
#
# COMPACT_ATOMS: atom_id res chain seq x y z
N MET A 1 -25.94 20.05 -10.94
CA MET A 1 -24.79 20.95 -11.16
C MET A 1 -23.71 20.07 -11.73
N ASP A 2 -23.77 19.92 -13.04
CA ASP A 2 -22.99 18.97 -13.81
C ASP A 2 -21.64 19.59 -14.16
N PHE A 3 -20.54 18.88 -13.89
CA PHE A 3 -19.26 19.17 -14.50
C PHE A 3 -18.93 18.05 -15.49
N PHE A 4 -19.17 18.37 -16.76
CA PHE A 4 -18.67 17.65 -17.92
C PHE A 4 -17.14 17.80 -17.99
N TYR A 5 -16.41 16.69 -18.09
CA TYR A 5 -15.08 16.67 -18.69
C TYR A 5 -15.25 16.30 -20.17
N GLY A 6 -15.43 17.31 -21.00
CA GLY A 6 -15.28 17.25 -22.45
C GLY A 6 -14.16 18.18 -22.85
N GLY A 7 -12.98 17.62 -23.09
CA GLY A 7 -11.82 18.35 -23.61
C GLY A 7 -11.20 17.53 -24.73
N THR A 8 -11.65 17.80 -25.96
CA THR A 8 -11.03 17.36 -27.20
C THR A 8 -9.66 18.03 -27.34
N MET A 9 -8.58 17.24 -27.33
CA MET A 9 -7.27 17.70 -27.79
C MET A 9 -7.23 17.62 -29.31
N ASN A 10 -6.97 18.78 -29.93
CA ASN A 10 -6.56 18.87 -31.32
C ASN A 10 -5.19 18.20 -31.48
N ALA A 11 -5.10 17.24 -32.39
CA ALA A 11 -3.86 16.68 -32.88
C ALA A 11 -3.11 17.75 -33.69
N ASN A 12 -1.89 18.06 -33.28
CA ASN A 12 -0.90 18.72 -34.14
C ASN A 12 -0.16 17.60 -34.89
N GLU A 13 -0.60 17.27 -36.11
CA GLU A 13 -0.14 16.11 -36.89
C GLU A 13 1.19 16.30 -37.66
N GLU A 14 1.96 17.38 -37.45
CA GLU A 14 3.21 17.59 -38.23
C GLU A 14 4.51 17.32 -37.45
N GLY A 15 4.44 16.81 -36.22
CA GLY A 15 5.60 16.44 -35.38
C GLY A 15 5.76 14.94 -35.08
N ASP A 16 4.72 14.13 -35.31
CA ASP A 16 4.67 12.74 -34.85
C ASP A 16 5.36 11.73 -35.81
N ASP A 17 5.50 12.07 -37.09
CA ASP A 17 6.01 11.13 -38.11
C ASP A 17 7.52 10.87 -38.04
N VAL A 18 8.32 11.79 -37.48
CA VAL A 18 9.77 11.59 -37.36
C VAL A 18 10.14 10.82 -36.08
N ILE A 19 9.34 11.00 -35.02
CA ILE A 19 9.51 10.27 -33.75
C ILE A 19 9.00 8.83 -33.90
N SER A 20 7.91 8.60 -34.64
CA SER A 20 7.32 7.26 -34.82
C SER A 20 8.27 6.28 -35.53
N VAL A 21 9.02 6.73 -36.53
CA VAL A 21 9.97 5.88 -37.29
C VAL A 21 11.16 5.47 -36.42
N GLY A 22 11.68 6.36 -35.58
CA GLY A 22 12.78 6.06 -34.67
C GLY A 22 12.42 5.04 -33.58
N LEU A 23 11.21 5.16 -33.00
CA LEU A 23 10.69 4.26 -31.98
C LEU A 23 10.50 2.83 -32.49
N GLN A 24 10.02 2.69 -33.73
CA GLN A 24 9.72 1.37 -34.31
C GLN A 24 10.98 0.54 -34.55
N HIS A 25 12.09 1.19 -34.95
CA HIS A 25 13.39 0.53 -35.11
C HIS A 25 13.97 -0.01 -33.79
N VAL A 26 13.76 0.69 -32.67
CA VAL A 26 14.22 0.23 -31.35
C VAL A 26 13.47 -1.04 -30.95
N VAL A 27 12.14 -1.06 -31.11
CA VAL A 27 11.32 -2.24 -30.79
C VAL A 27 11.68 -3.42 -31.68
N GLU A 28 11.79 -3.21 -32.98
CA GLU A 28 12.14 -4.29 -33.93
C GLU A 28 13.51 -4.90 -33.60
N ALA A 29 14.52 -4.04 -33.38
CA ALA A 29 15.88 -4.48 -33.07
C ALA A 29 16.01 -5.12 -31.68
N SER A 30 15.13 -4.78 -30.73
CA SER A 30 15.16 -5.29 -29.35
C SER A 30 14.11 -6.35 -29.03
N SER A 31 13.22 -6.69 -29.97
CA SER A 31 12.08 -7.59 -29.76
C SER A 31 12.46 -8.91 -29.09
N HIS A 32 13.52 -9.57 -29.56
CA HIS A 32 14.04 -10.80 -28.96
C HIS A 32 14.43 -10.63 -27.49
N TRP A 33 15.09 -9.53 -27.14
CA TRP A 33 15.48 -9.22 -25.76
C TRP A 33 14.26 -8.95 -24.87
N LEU A 34 13.28 -8.21 -25.39
CA LEU A 34 12.05 -7.91 -24.64
C LEU A 34 11.28 -9.18 -24.29
N GLU A 35 11.24 -10.17 -25.18
CA GLU A 35 10.64 -11.48 -24.87
C GLU A 35 11.41 -12.25 -23.78
N LEU A 36 12.74 -12.22 -23.82
CA LEU A 36 13.57 -12.86 -22.79
C LEU A 36 13.41 -12.19 -21.43
N PHE A 37 13.43 -10.85 -21.40
CA PHE A 37 13.26 -10.06 -20.19
C PHE A 37 11.87 -10.29 -19.59
N ASP A 38 10.82 -10.23 -20.40
CA ASP A 38 9.46 -10.42 -19.93
C ASP A 38 9.21 -11.84 -19.36
N LYS A 39 9.80 -12.86 -19.99
CA LYS A 39 9.78 -14.23 -19.44
C LYS A 39 10.47 -14.31 -18.08
N ALA A 40 11.65 -13.70 -17.94
CA ALA A 40 12.37 -13.65 -16.66
C ALA A 40 11.57 -12.89 -15.60
N PHE A 41 10.97 -11.75 -15.96
CA PHE A 41 10.09 -10.97 -15.10
C PHE A 41 8.85 -11.75 -14.65
N GLY A 42 8.29 -12.60 -15.53
CA GLY A 42 7.23 -13.52 -15.18
C GLY A 42 7.65 -14.55 -14.13
N GLN A 43 8.86 -15.11 -14.25
CA GLN A 43 9.42 -16.07 -13.28
C GLN A 43 9.75 -15.42 -11.93
N GLU A 44 10.21 -14.16 -11.95
CA GLU A 44 10.50 -13.36 -10.75
C GLU A 44 9.25 -12.77 -10.09
N GLY A 45 8.08 -12.85 -10.73
CA GLY A 45 6.85 -12.25 -10.21
C GLY A 45 6.84 -10.71 -10.27
N VAL A 46 7.56 -10.09 -11.21
CA VAL A 46 7.57 -8.64 -11.36
C VAL A 46 6.18 -8.15 -11.84
N PRO A 47 5.56 -7.18 -11.14
CA PRO A 47 4.28 -6.61 -11.55
C PRO A 47 4.36 -5.94 -12.93
N PHE A 48 3.30 -6.05 -13.74
CA PHE A 48 3.27 -5.53 -15.12
C PHE A 48 3.67 -4.05 -15.20
N GLN A 49 3.19 -3.21 -14.27
CA GLN A 49 3.45 -1.77 -14.24
C GLN A 49 4.94 -1.42 -14.14
N GLN A 50 5.76 -2.32 -13.57
CA GLN A 50 7.19 -2.11 -13.37
C GLN A 50 8.04 -2.64 -14.53
N ARG A 51 7.48 -3.54 -15.36
CA ARG A 51 8.22 -4.25 -16.41
C ARG A 51 8.80 -3.33 -17.49
N PRO A 52 8.09 -2.30 -18.01
CA PRO A 52 8.63 -1.47 -19.08
C PRO A 52 9.92 -0.74 -18.68
N LEU A 53 9.92 -0.07 -17.53
CA LEU A 53 11.10 0.64 -17.05
C LEU A 53 12.24 -0.33 -16.71
N LYS A 54 11.94 -1.48 -16.08
CA LYS A 54 12.94 -2.50 -15.75
C LYS A 54 13.58 -3.08 -17.03
N ALA A 55 12.77 -3.36 -18.06
CA ALA A 55 13.23 -3.80 -19.37
C ALA A 55 14.10 -2.75 -20.06
N ALA A 56 13.70 -1.46 -20.03
CA ALA A 56 14.52 -0.38 -20.58
C ALA A 56 15.88 -0.30 -19.91
N MET A 57 15.91 -0.39 -18.57
CA MET A 57 17.17 -0.41 -17.82
C MET A 57 18.03 -1.64 -18.13
N TRP A 58 17.44 -2.83 -18.28
CA TRP A 58 18.15 -4.05 -18.68
C TRP A 58 18.68 -3.96 -20.11
N LEU A 59 17.89 -3.42 -21.05
CA LEU A 59 18.33 -3.21 -22.42
C LEU A 59 19.54 -2.28 -22.48
N VAL A 60 19.53 -1.17 -21.75
CA VAL A 60 20.68 -0.25 -21.72
C VAL A 60 21.90 -0.88 -21.07
N LYS A 61 21.72 -1.61 -19.97
CA LYS A 61 22.84 -2.24 -19.26
C LYS A 61 23.47 -3.36 -20.06
N ASP A 62 22.64 -4.27 -20.56
CA ASP A 62 23.08 -5.59 -21.02
C ASP A 62 22.89 -5.80 -22.53
N GLY A 63 21.94 -5.09 -23.17
CA GLY A 63 21.61 -5.28 -24.59
C GLY A 63 22.30 -4.29 -25.55
N ILE A 64 22.55 -3.06 -25.12
CA ILE A 64 23.24 -2.04 -25.92
C ILE A 64 24.74 -2.15 -25.66
N LEU A 65 25.60 -2.25 -26.68
CA LEU A 65 27.05 -2.30 -26.48
C LEU A 65 27.67 -0.91 -26.38
N GLU A 66 27.32 -0.03 -27.32
CA GLU A 66 27.84 1.33 -27.45
C GLU A 66 26.73 2.27 -27.90
N ILE A 67 26.87 3.57 -27.57
CA ILE A 67 25.95 4.63 -28.00
C ILE A 67 26.78 5.69 -28.70
N SER A 68 26.59 5.82 -30.02
CA SER A 68 27.33 6.83 -30.79
C SER A 68 27.00 8.24 -30.31
N GLY A 69 28.02 9.02 -29.97
CA GLY A 69 27.87 10.42 -29.54
C GLY A 69 27.36 10.62 -28.12
N SER A 70 27.21 9.56 -27.32
CA SER A 70 26.82 9.63 -25.91
C SER A 70 27.54 8.56 -25.09
N SER A 71 27.31 8.52 -23.78
CA SER A 71 27.72 7.42 -22.92
C SER A 71 26.53 6.79 -22.22
N LYS A 72 26.74 5.63 -21.59
CA LYS A 72 25.80 5.01 -20.66
C LYS A 72 25.84 5.65 -19.26
N GLU A 73 26.72 6.62 -19.02
CA GLU A 73 26.75 7.29 -17.71
C GLU A 73 25.52 8.17 -17.55
N LYS A 74 24.79 7.99 -16.43
CA LYS A 74 23.55 8.73 -16.15
C LYS A 74 22.56 8.69 -17.31
N TYR A 75 22.45 7.54 -17.99
CA TYR A 75 21.59 7.38 -19.16
C TYR A 75 20.14 7.81 -18.92
N TRP A 76 19.65 7.68 -17.69
CA TRP A 76 18.27 8.01 -17.30
C TRP A 76 17.91 9.49 -17.50
N SER A 77 18.89 10.38 -17.66
CA SER A 77 18.68 11.80 -17.97
C SER A 77 18.96 12.14 -19.43
N GLN A 78 19.19 11.16 -20.30
CA GLN A 78 19.53 11.39 -21.70
C GLN A 78 18.28 11.27 -22.58
N PRO A 79 18.11 12.14 -23.60
CA PRO A 79 16.94 12.09 -24.48
C PRO A 79 16.75 10.73 -25.18
N TRP A 80 17.83 10.07 -25.59
CA TRP A 80 17.74 8.75 -26.24
C TRP A 80 17.19 7.66 -25.30
N PHE A 81 17.30 7.81 -23.98
CA PHE A 81 16.72 6.86 -23.05
C PHE A 81 15.20 7.01 -22.95
N THR A 82 14.69 8.24 -23.06
CA THR A 82 13.25 8.53 -23.17
C THR A 82 12.65 7.75 -24.34
N GLU A 83 13.28 7.78 -25.51
CA GLU A 83 12.84 7.04 -26.69
C GLU A 83 12.77 5.52 -26.45
N ILE A 84 13.78 4.96 -25.76
CA ILE A 84 13.78 3.53 -25.39
C ILE A 84 12.63 3.21 -24.45
N VAL A 85 12.40 4.02 -23.42
CA VAL A 85 11.33 3.79 -22.43
C VAL A 85 9.96 3.86 -23.10
N ILE A 86 9.73 4.86 -23.97
CA ILE A 86 8.48 4.99 -24.72
C ILE A 86 8.28 3.78 -25.62
N SER A 87 9.29 3.41 -26.43
CA SER A 87 9.27 2.25 -27.33
C SER A 87 8.88 0.95 -26.62
N ILE A 88 9.58 0.67 -25.51
CA ILE A 88 9.36 -0.54 -24.73
C ILE A 88 7.99 -0.51 -24.05
N THR A 89 7.56 0.64 -23.53
CA THR A 89 6.24 0.81 -22.94
C THR A 89 5.14 0.53 -23.96
N THR A 90 5.28 1.03 -25.18
CA THR A 90 4.36 0.75 -26.29
C THR A 90 4.31 -0.74 -26.60
N TRP A 91 5.46 -1.41 -26.75
CA TRP A 91 5.51 -2.86 -26.97
C TRP A 91 4.77 -3.66 -25.89
N TYR A 92 4.97 -3.29 -24.63
CA TYR A 92 4.29 -3.92 -23.49
C TYR A 92 2.78 -3.67 -23.51
N LYS A 93 2.35 -2.44 -23.80
CA LYS A 93 0.92 -2.07 -23.90
C LYS A 93 0.23 -2.74 -25.07
N ASP A 94 0.89 -2.88 -26.21
CA ASP A 94 0.35 -3.56 -27.39
C ASP A 94 0.18 -5.06 -27.12
N ARG A 95 1.13 -5.66 -26.38
CA ARG A 95 1.10 -7.09 -26.05
C ARG A 95 0.05 -7.45 -24.99
N TYR A 96 -0.07 -6.64 -23.93
CA TYR A 96 -0.89 -6.98 -22.75
C TYR A 96 -2.17 -6.13 -22.60
N GLY A 97 -2.32 -5.09 -23.44
CA GLY A 97 -3.34 -4.07 -23.29
C GLY A 97 -2.94 -2.99 -22.29
N ALA A 98 -3.25 -1.73 -22.60
CA ALA A 98 -2.90 -0.58 -21.75
C ALA A 98 -3.45 -0.69 -20.31
N ALA A 99 -4.60 -1.33 -20.12
CA ALA A 99 -5.22 -1.53 -18.81
C ALA A 99 -4.36 -2.38 -17.86
N ALA A 100 -3.51 -3.29 -18.38
CA ALA A 100 -2.61 -4.10 -17.56
C ALA A 100 -1.52 -3.27 -16.85
N PHE A 101 -1.28 -2.04 -17.34
CA PHE A 101 -0.30 -1.10 -16.80
C PHE A 101 -0.94 0.03 -16.00
N ALA A 102 -2.25 -0.02 -15.76
CA ALA A 102 -2.87 0.86 -14.79
C ALA A 102 -2.16 0.69 -13.44
N SER A 103 -1.78 1.80 -12.80
CA SER A 103 -1.12 1.74 -11.50
C SER A 103 -2.00 0.95 -10.54
N GLU A 104 -1.39 -0.02 -9.87
CA GLU A 104 -2.09 -0.67 -8.78
C GLU A 104 -2.41 0.41 -7.77
N LYS A 105 -3.71 0.52 -7.50
CA LYS A 105 -4.27 1.48 -6.58
C LYS A 105 -3.72 1.12 -5.19
N ASP A 106 -2.66 1.79 -4.74
CA ASP A 106 -1.99 1.52 -3.46
C ASP A 106 -2.79 2.10 -2.28
N TYR A 107 -3.88 1.41 -1.96
CA TYR A 107 -4.73 1.73 -0.83
C TYR A 107 -4.48 0.77 0.33
N LEU A 108 -4.53 1.34 1.52
CA LEU A 108 -4.72 0.67 2.78
C LEU A 108 -6.23 0.55 3.04
N GLY A 109 -6.68 -0.63 3.42
CA GLY A 109 -8.05 -0.93 3.79
C GLY A 109 -8.37 -0.42 5.18
N GLY A 110 -9.46 0.34 5.29
CA GLY A 110 -10.12 0.66 6.54
C GLY A 110 -11.47 -0.04 6.66
N VAL A 111 -11.99 -0.21 7.87
CA VAL A 111 -13.42 -0.54 8.05
C VAL A 111 -14.04 0.28 9.17
N ILE A 112 -15.28 0.71 8.97
CA ILE A 112 -16.09 1.40 9.97
C ILE A 112 -17.50 0.85 9.98
N LEU A 113 -18.27 1.09 11.04
CA LEU A 113 -19.71 0.88 11.04
C LEU A 113 -20.44 2.16 10.62
N LEU A 114 -21.20 2.07 9.52
CA LEU A 114 -22.16 3.10 9.11
C LEU A 114 -23.58 2.53 9.31
N ARG A 115 -24.33 3.10 10.26
CA ARG A 115 -25.68 2.62 10.64
C ARG A 115 -25.73 1.10 10.89
N GLY A 116 -24.73 0.58 11.60
CA GLY A 116 -24.63 -0.85 11.93
C GLY A 116 -24.12 -1.76 10.80
N THR A 117 -23.85 -1.20 9.61
CA THR A 117 -23.29 -1.96 8.48
C THR A 117 -21.80 -1.66 8.34
N PRO A 118 -20.92 -2.67 8.30
CA PRO A 118 -19.52 -2.46 7.99
C PRO A 118 -19.33 -1.88 6.58
N VAL A 119 -18.48 -0.86 6.46
CA VAL A 119 -18.16 -0.22 5.18
C VAL A 119 -16.64 -0.13 5.06
N ARG A 120 -16.11 -0.60 3.92
CA ARG A 120 -14.69 -0.47 3.58
C ARG A 120 -14.34 0.98 3.27
N LEU A 121 -13.18 1.39 3.76
CA LEU A 121 -12.50 2.61 3.39
C LEU A 121 -11.28 2.26 2.53
N ASP A 122 -11.05 3.02 1.47
CA ASP A 122 -9.85 2.95 0.65
C ASP A 122 -8.97 4.16 0.98
N ILE A 123 -7.91 3.92 1.74
CA ILE A 123 -7.04 4.96 2.30
C ILE A 123 -5.72 4.99 1.52
N ARG A 124 -5.42 6.05 0.79
CA ARG A 124 -4.16 6.14 0.04
C ARG A 124 -2.94 6.13 0.98
N ARG A 125 -1.90 5.36 0.64
CA ARG A 125 -0.60 5.42 1.34
C ARG A 125 0.11 6.75 1.13
N ILE A 126 0.07 7.23 -0.12
CA ILE A 126 0.76 8.43 -0.58
C ILE A 126 -0.29 9.38 -1.18
N VAL A 127 -0.12 10.67 -0.90
CA VAL A 127 -0.88 11.73 -1.55
C VAL A 127 0.04 12.46 -2.52
N ASP A 128 -0.39 12.58 -3.77
CA ASP A 128 0.28 13.35 -4.79
C ASP A 128 -0.36 14.74 -4.95
N LYS A 129 0.48 15.77 -5.14
CA LYS A 129 0.03 17.14 -5.42
C LYS A 129 0.93 17.74 -6.51
N VAL A 130 0.37 17.96 -7.71
CA VAL A 130 1.10 18.62 -8.81
C VAL A 130 1.49 20.03 -8.37
N GLN A 131 2.77 20.37 -8.56
CA GLN A 131 3.26 21.75 -8.35
C GLN A 131 3.38 22.49 -9.68
N ILE A 132 4.01 21.87 -10.68
CA ILE A 132 4.07 22.35 -12.05
C ILE A 132 3.69 21.19 -12.96
N GLU A 133 2.66 21.38 -13.80
CA GLU A 133 2.16 20.34 -14.70
C GLU A 133 3.28 19.85 -15.63
N GLY A 134 3.37 18.53 -15.84
CA GLY A 134 4.45 17.92 -16.62
C GLY A 134 5.85 17.94 -15.99
N GLU A 135 6.14 18.80 -15.02
CA GLU A 135 7.52 18.97 -14.51
C GLU A 135 7.73 18.45 -13.09
N THR A 136 6.87 18.81 -12.14
CA THR A 136 7.11 18.52 -10.71
C THR A 136 5.85 18.16 -9.95
N ALA A 137 5.98 17.22 -9.03
CA ALA A 137 4.90 16.81 -8.14
C ALA A 137 5.42 16.51 -6.73
N TRP A 138 4.63 16.87 -5.73
CA TRP A 138 4.86 16.46 -4.35
C TRP A 138 4.40 15.01 -4.17
N MET A 139 5.29 14.19 -3.60
CA MET A 139 4.98 12.89 -3.03
C MET A 139 4.91 13.05 -1.51
N ILE A 140 3.72 12.90 -0.94
CA ILE A 140 3.45 13.14 0.48
C ILE A 140 3.12 11.83 1.17
N TYR A 141 3.74 11.59 2.33
CA TYR A 141 3.51 10.45 3.22
C TYR A 141 2.65 10.90 4.42
N PRO A 142 1.32 11.03 4.25
CA PRO A 142 0.46 11.54 5.30
C PRO A 142 0.38 10.60 6.50
N ASP A 143 0.27 11.13 7.71
CA ASP A 143 0.03 10.37 8.96
C ASP A 143 -1.40 10.51 9.51
N ALA A 144 -2.21 11.36 8.87
CA ALA A 144 -3.61 11.64 9.15
C ALA A 144 -4.32 12.01 7.84
N ILE A 145 -5.59 12.44 7.90
CA ILE A 145 -6.29 12.97 6.73
C ILE A 145 -5.53 14.22 6.23
N HIS A 146 -5.11 14.23 4.96
CA HIS A 146 -4.40 15.35 4.37
C HIS A 146 -5.36 16.50 4.02
N GLU A 147 -4.86 17.74 3.91
CA GLU A 147 -5.67 18.93 3.58
C GLU A 147 -6.44 18.82 2.24
N SER A 148 -5.94 18.01 1.31
CA SER A 148 -6.57 17.75 0.01
C SER A 148 -7.61 16.63 0.05
N GLU A 149 -7.75 15.96 1.18
CA GLU A 149 -8.68 14.84 1.38
C GLU A 149 -9.86 15.29 2.24
N SER A 150 -10.96 14.55 2.15
CA SER A 150 -12.11 14.73 3.05
C SER A 150 -12.61 13.38 3.52
N THR A 151 -13.44 13.33 4.55
CA THR A 151 -14.04 12.07 5.02
C THR A 151 -14.67 11.24 3.88
N LEU A 152 -15.25 11.90 2.87
CA LEU A 152 -15.89 11.23 1.75
C LEU A 152 -14.93 10.67 0.69
N THR A 153 -13.66 11.08 0.66
CA THR A 153 -12.70 10.58 -0.35
C THR A 153 -12.32 9.13 -0.11
N PHE A 154 -12.50 8.63 1.11
CA PHE A 154 -12.14 7.26 1.49
C PHE A 154 -13.22 6.23 1.17
N PHE A 155 -14.44 6.64 0.78
CA PHE A 155 -15.51 5.71 0.44
C PHE A 155 -15.51 5.39 -1.05
N ALA A 156 -15.42 4.10 -1.40
CA ALA A 156 -15.58 3.66 -2.80
C ALA A 156 -16.94 4.10 -3.39
N SER A 157 -17.99 4.08 -2.58
CA SER A 157 -19.32 4.63 -2.89
C SER A 157 -19.71 5.66 -1.85
N LYS A 158 -19.83 6.93 -2.26
CA LYS A 158 -20.05 8.06 -1.34
C LYS A 158 -21.41 7.95 -0.63
N PRO A 159 -21.46 7.75 0.70
CA PRO A 159 -22.73 7.71 1.42
C PRO A 159 -23.39 9.11 1.45
N LYS A 160 -24.72 9.13 1.52
CA LYS A 160 -25.52 10.35 1.72
C LYS A 160 -25.45 10.83 3.17
N LEU A 161 -24.44 11.65 3.48
CA LEU A 161 -24.19 12.15 4.84
C LEU A 161 -25.22 13.16 5.34
N ASP A 162 -25.85 13.88 4.43
CA ASP A 162 -26.96 14.82 4.72
C ASP A 162 -28.17 14.15 5.37
N SER A 163 -28.31 12.83 5.20
CA SER A 163 -29.34 12.04 5.86
C SER A 163 -29.02 11.66 7.31
N LEU A 164 -27.81 11.95 7.81
CA LEU A 164 -27.40 11.69 9.19
C LEU A 164 -27.76 12.87 10.10
N SER A 165 -27.99 12.60 11.38
CA SER A 165 -28.03 13.66 12.39
C SER A 165 -26.66 14.34 12.49
N THR A 166 -26.61 15.60 12.92
CA THR A 166 -25.34 16.31 13.14
C THR A 166 -24.40 15.55 14.08
N ALA A 167 -24.95 14.89 15.11
CA ALA A 167 -24.19 14.07 16.05
C ALA A 167 -23.60 12.82 15.39
N ASP A 168 -24.40 12.10 14.58
CA ASP A 168 -23.92 10.91 13.86
C ASP A 168 -22.90 11.27 12.78
N GLN A 169 -23.07 12.41 12.11
CA GLN A 169 -22.10 12.91 11.14
C GLN A 169 -20.77 13.24 11.83
N ALA A 170 -20.80 13.94 12.97
CA ALA A 170 -19.59 14.25 13.74
C ALA A 170 -18.89 12.97 14.21
N LYS A 171 -19.65 11.98 14.70
CA LYS A 171 -19.13 10.67 15.10
C LYS A 171 -18.50 9.92 13.93
N LEU A 172 -19.14 9.92 12.77
CA LEU A 172 -18.61 9.30 11.55
C LEU A 172 -17.29 9.94 11.13
N VAL A 173 -17.23 11.28 11.10
CA VAL A 173 -16.02 12.04 10.75
C VAL A 173 -14.87 11.70 11.71
N ALA A 174 -15.13 11.70 13.03
CA ALA A 174 -14.14 11.36 14.04
C ALA A 174 -13.63 9.91 13.91
N ASN A 175 -14.54 8.96 13.66
CA ASN A 175 -14.18 7.57 13.44
C ASN A 175 -13.32 7.40 12.20
N VAL A 176 -13.71 7.97 11.06
CA VAL A 176 -12.91 7.92 9.82
C VAL A 176 -11.54 8.55 10.04
N ALA A 177 -11.45 9.72 10.68
CA ALA A 177 -10.17 10.36 10.98
C ALA A 177 -9.26 9.48 11.83
N THR A 178 -9.82 8.78 12.83
CA THR A 178 -9.09 7.87 13.71
C THR A 178 -8.58 6.65 12.94
N ILE A 179 -9.43 6.01 12.14
CA ILE A 179 -9.05 4.84 11.32
C ILE A 179 -7.98 5.23 10.30
N VAL A 180 -8.15 6.35 9.59
CA VAL A 180 -7.17 6.85 8.61
C VAL A 180 -5.83 7.12 9.26
N SER A 181 -5.83 7.84 10.40
CA SER A 181 -4.58 8.19 11.06
C SER A 181 -3.85 6.95 11.61
N ARG A 182 -4.54 6.04 12.30
CA ARG A 182 -3.93 4.79 12.79
C ARG A 182 -3.37 3.97 11.64
N THR A 183 -4.16 3.77 10.59
CA THR A 183 -3.78 2.98 9.41
C THR A 183 -2.51 3.53 8.75
N ARG A 184 -2.45 4.85 8.52
CA ARG A 184 -1.26 5.51 7.96
C ARG A 184 -0.06 5.45 8.89
N ARG A 185 -0.23 5.76 10.18
CA ARG A 185 0.87 5.73 11.16
C ARG A 185 1.46 4.33 11.31
N ILE A 186 0.63 3.29 11.35
CA ILE A 186 1.08 1.89 11.35
C ILE A 186 1.89 1.59 10.08
N ASN A 187 1.35 1.94 8.91
CA ASN A 187 2.05 1.72 7.64
C ASN A 187 3.41 2.42 7.60
N LEU A 188 3.46 3.72 7.94
CA LEU A 188 4.70 4.49 7.95
C LEU A 188 5.69 3.92 8.95
N ALA A 189 5.26 3.59 10.18
CA ALA A 189 6.12 3.01 11.21
C ALA A 189 6.71 1.66 10.78
N LEU A 190 5.91 0.78 10.18
CA LEU A 190 6.39 -0.51 9.66
C LEU A 190 7.38 -0.31 8.50
N GLN A 191 7.05 0.55 7.52
CA GLN A 191 7.91 0.80 6.35
C GLN A 191 9.25 1.44 6.72
N SER A 192 9.27 2.27 7.77
CA SER A 192 10.46 2.97 8.24
C SER A 192 11.21 2.27 9.39
N ALA A 193 10.75 1.10 9.83
CA ALA A 193 11.41 0.35 10.90
C ALA A 193 12.87 0.03 10.54
N ASP A 194 13.78 0.24 11.49
CA ASP A 194 15.22 -0.05 11.36
C ASP A 194 15.49 -1.49 10.94
N ILE A 195 16.75 -1.78 10.60
CA ILE A 195 17.22 -3.08 10.09
C ILE A 195 16.66 -4.25 10.93
N LEU A 196 15.69 -4.94 10.34
CA LEU A 196 15.13 -6.18 10.84
C LEU A 196 15.91 -7.37 10.28
N THR A 197 15.97 -8.45 11.05
CA THR A 197 16.40 -9.76 10.54
C THR A 197 15.47 -10.22 9.41
N PRO A 198 15.87 -11.16 8.54
CA PRO A 198 14.98 -11.71 7.51
C PRO A 198 13.65 -12.26 8.05
N GLU A 199 13.65 -12.78 9.29
CA GLU A 199 12.43 -13.19 9.98
C GLU A 199 11.56 -11.98 10.36
N GLY A 200 12.15 -10.93 10.93
CA GLY A 200 11.45 -9.69 11.26
C GLY A 200 10.85 -9.02 10.03
N GLN A 201 11.55 -9.01 8.89
CA GLN A 201 11.05 -8.50 7.62
C GLN A 201 9.80 -9.26 7.16
N ARG A 202 9.83 -10.60 7.16
CA ARG A 202 8.65 -11.41 6.79
C ARG A 202 7.46 -11.19 7.72
N LEU A 203 7.71 -11.00 9.02
CA LEU A 203 6.66 -10.70 9.99
C LEU A 203 6.06 -9.31 9.73
N ARG A 204 6.90 -8.29 9.53
CA ARG A 204 6.50 -6.92 9.17
C ARG A 204 5.63 -6.92 7.93
N ASP A 205 6.10 -7.52 6.84
CA ASP A 205 5.39 -7.56 5.56
C ASP A 205 4.04 -8.28 5.71
N GLY A 206 3.98 -9.29 6.59
CA GLY A 206 2.76 -10.02 6.89
C GLY A 206 1.75 -9.30 7.79
N VAL A 207 2.10 -8.21 8.48
CA VAL A 207 1.14 -7.47 9.32
C VAL A 207 0.01 -6.94 8.46
N TRP A 208 0.34 -6.20 7.40
CA TRP A 208 -0.67 -5.53 6.59
C TRP A 208 -1.49 -6.50 5.73
N VAL A 209 -0.88 -7.62 5.31
CA VAL A 209 -1.60 -8.70 4.61
C VAL A 209 -2.77 -9.21 5.45
N HIS A 210 -2.57 -9.42 6.75
CA HIS A 210 -3.65 -9.86 7.64
C HIS A 210 -4.69 -8.76 7.88
N VAL A 211 -4.27 -7.49 7.97
CA VAL A 211 -5.21 -6.36 8.09
C VAL A 211 -6.12 -6.26 6.85
N GLU A 212 -5.56 -6.31 5.64
CA GLU A 212 -6.35 -6.29 4.41
C GLU A 212 -7.32 -7.47 4.32
N GLN A 213 -6.86 -8.68 4.66
CA GLN A 213 -7.72 -9.85 4.67
C GLN A 213 -8.87 -9.69 5.66
N ALA A 214 -8.61 -9.15 6.85
CA ALA A 214 -9.65 -8.84 7.83
C ALA A 214 -10.66 -7.82 7.30
N VAL A 215 -10.19 -6.71 6.72
CA VAL A 215 -11.04 -5.67 6.15
C VAL A 215 -11.96 -6.24 5.07
N ASN A 216 -11.41 -7.05 4.15
CA ASN A 216 -12.17 -7.69 3.08
C ASN A 216 -13.21 -8.67 3.64
N ASN A 217 -12.82 -9.48 4.63
CA ASN A 217 -13.72 -10.43 5.28
C ASN A 217 -14.90 -9.73 5.98
N ILE A 218 -14.62 -8.62 6.69
CA ILE A 218 -15.64 -7.85 7.42
C ILE A 218 -16.56 -7.11 6.44
N ALA A 219 -16.00 -6.47 5.42
CA ALA A 219 -16.75 -5.73 4.41
C ALA A 219 -17.60 -6.62 3.49
N GLY A 220 -17.34 -7.93 3.46
CA GLY A 220 -18.15 -8.93 2.76
C GLY A 220 -19.53 -9.20 3.39
N LEU A 221 -19.83 -8.62 4.56
CA LEU A 221 -21.13 -8.68 5.25
C LEU A 221 -21.64 -10.08 5.64
N ASN A 222 -20.77 -11.09 5.60
CA ASN A 222 -21.08 -12.45 6.04
C ASN A 222 -20.48 -12.69 7.44
N SER A 223 -21.31 -13.03 8.43
CA SER A 223 -20.89 -13.22 9.83
C SER A 223 -19.81 -14.29 9.99
N ALA A 224 -19.96 -15.43 9.32
CA ALA A 224 -18.98 -16.51 9.36
C ALA A 224 -17.63 -16.07 8.78
N VAL A 225 -17.63 -15.38 7.63
CA VAL A 225 -16.40 -14.84 7.01
C VAL A 225 -15.80 -13.72 7.85
N ALA A 226 -16.61 -12.81 8.40
CA ALA A 226 -16.14 -11.75 9.29
C ALA A 226 -15.49 -12.32 10.56
N SER A 227 -15.99 -13.44 11.08
CA SER A 227 -15.37 -14.14 12.22
C SER A 227 -13.95 -14.62 11.90
N ILE A 228 -13.67 -15.00 10.64
CA ILE A 228 -12.30 -15.25 10.17
C ILE A 228 -11.47 -13.96 10.22
N GLY A 229 -12.07 -12.80 9.90
CA GLY A 229 -11.42 -11.50 10.05
C GLY A 229 -10.91 -11.22 11.48
N ALA A 230 -11.60 -11.68 12.52
CA ALA A 230 -11.12 -11.55 13.90
C ALA A 230 -9.83 -12.36 14.16
N TRP A 231 -9.68 -13.52 13.51
CA TRP A 231 -8.44 -14.30 13.54
C TRP A 231 -7.29 -13.58 12.82
N GLU A 232 -7.56 -13.03 11.63
CA GLU A 232 -6.58 -12.26 10.89
C GLU A 232 -6.08 -11.05 11.70
N LEU A 233 -6.98 -10.34 12.39
CA LEU A 233 -6.61 -9.22 13.28
C LEU A 233 -5.76 -9.66 14.46
N HIS A 234 -6.04 -10.81 15.06
CA HIS A 234 -5.19 -11.39 16.11
C HIS A 234 -3.77 -11.65 15.58
N LEU A 235 -3.64 -12.23 14.38
CA LEU A 235 -2.33 -12.47 13.76
C LEU A 235 -1.59 -11.16 13.41
N ALA A 236 -2.30 -10.13 12.98
CA ALA A 236 -1.71 -8.82 12.70
C ALA A 236 -1.08 -8.21 13.96
N VAL A 237 -1.82 -8.21 15.08
CA VAL A 237 -1.34 -7.73 16.39
C VAL A 237 -0.18 -8.59 16.90
N GLU A 238 -0.29 -9.92 16.79
CA GLU A 238 0.78 -10.85 17.14
C GLU A 238 2.07 -10.53 16.38
N LYS A 239 1.99 -10.35 15.07
CA LYS A 239 3.15 -10.03 14.24
C LYS A 239 3.73 -8.67 14.61
N ALA A 240 2.91 -7.66 14.90
CA ALA A 240 3.40 -6.37 15.36
C ALA A 240 4.23 -6.50 16.66
N PHE A 241 3.75 -7.26 17.65
CA PHE A 241 4.55 -7.58 18.85
C PHE A 241 5.86 -8.27 18.50
N LYS A 242 5.79 -9.28 17.63
CA LYS A 242 6.99 -10.06 17.26
C LYS A 242 8.03 -9.23 16.52
N VAL A 243 7.60 -8.31 15.65
CA VAL A 243 8.48 -7.33 14.99
C VAL A 243 9.18 -6.47 16.03
N PHE A 244 8.42 -5.89 16.97
CA PHE A 244 8.98 -5.10 18.07
C PHE A 244 10.01 -5.89 18.89
N LEU A 245 9.66 -7.11 19.31
CA LEU A 245 10.53 -7.96 20.12
C LEU A 245 11.82 -8.37 19.39
N LEU A 246 11.75 -8.65 18.09
CA LEU A 246 12.92 -8.98 17.27
C LEU A 246 13.86 -7.79 17.13
N GLN A 247 13.31 -6.61 16.87
CA GLN A 247 14.10 -5.39 16.78
C GLN A 247 14.82 -5.08 18.10
N HIS A 248 14.20 -5.42 19.23
CA HIS A 248 14.74 -5.27 20.58
C HIS A 248 15.45 -6.53 21.10
N GLY A 249 15.98 -7.35 20.18
CA GLY A 249 16.90 -8.44 20.49
C GLY A 249 16.36 -9.53 21.39
N ASN A 250 15.06 -9.88 21.33
CA ASN A 250 14.51 -10.97 22.13
C ASN A 250 14.96 -12.34 21.59
N PRO A 251 15.81 -13.10 22.31
CA PRO A 251 16.30 -14.40 21.84
C PRO A 251 15.25 -15.52 21.93
N ASN A 252 14.18 -15.31 22.70
CA ASN A 252 13.23 -16.34 23.09
C ASN A 252 11.88 -16.23 22.37
N LEU A 253 11.83 -15.55 21.21
CA LEU A 253 10.58 -15.32 20.48
C LEU A 253 9.80 -16.62 20.20
N LYS A 254 10.51 -17.70 19.85
CA LYS A 254 9.91 -19.01 19.57
C LYS A 254 9.22 -19.63 20.80
N ALA A 255 9.74 -19.38 22.00
CA ALA A 255 9.17 -19.91 23.23
C ALA A 255 7.86 -19.20 23.64
N LEU A 256 7.67 -17.95 23.21
CA LEU A 256 6.46 -17.16 23.52
C LEU A 256 5.23 -17.61 22.71
N GLY A 257 5.43 -18.33 21.60
CA GLY A 257 4.34 -18.89 20.78
C GLY A 257 3.39 -17.82 20.23
N HIS A 258 2.09 -18.00 20.50
CA HIS A 258 0.97 -17.17 20.00
C HIS A 258 0.21 -16.46 21.14
N ASP A 259 0.73 -16.50 22.36
CA ASP A 259 0.04 -15.94 23.53
C ASP A 259 0.31 -14.44 23.65
N MET A 260 -0.72 -13.62 23.41
CA MET A 260 -0.63 -12.16 23.49
C MET A 260 -0.19 -11.67 24.86
N ALA A 261 -0.55 -12.36 25.96
CA ALA A 261 -0.15 -11.95 27.30
C ALA A 261 1.35 -12.17 27.51
N GLN A 262 1.88 -13.30 27.03
CA GLN A 262 3.32 -13.58 27.11
C GLN A 262 4.13 -12.61 26.23
N LEU A 263 3.64 -12.32 25.02
CA LEU A 263 4.24 -11.34 24.13
C LEU A 263 4.24 -9.94 24.76
N ASN A 264 3.13 -9.53 25.38
CA ASN A 264 3.02 -8.25 26.06
C ASN A 264 4.02 -8.15 27.23
N THR A 265 4.07 -9.13 28.13
CA THR A 265 5.04 -9.14 29.24
C THR A 265 6.49 -9.10 28.74
N ALA A 266 6.80 -9.83 27.66
CA ALA A 266 8.13 -9.80 27.07
C ALA A 266 8.48 -8.43 26.44
N ALA A 267 7.47 -7.71 25.96
CA ALA A 267 7.62 -6.40 25.35
C ALA A 267 7.67 -5.28 26.40
N GLU A 268 6.92 -5.40 27.51
CA GLU A 268 7.00 -4.53 28.69
C GLU A 268 8.42 -4.51 29.27
N ALA A 269 9.07 -5.67 29.35
CA ALA A 269 10.47 -5.80 29.75
C ALA A 269 11.45 -5.03 28.82
N ARG A 270 10.98 -4.55 27.68
CA ARG A 270 11.73 -3.77 26.67
C ARG A 270 11.17 -2.37 26.45
N GLY A 271 10.30 -1.89 27.34
CA GLY A 271 9.79 -0.51 27.32
C GLY A 271 8.52 -0.29 26.50
N LEU A 272 7.87 -1.34 26.00
CA LEU A 272 6.54 -1.23 25.40
C LEU A 272 5.46 -1.40 26.48
N ASN A 273 4.69 -0.36 26.74
CA ASN A 273 3.57 -0.42 27.68
C ASN A 273 2.24 -0.38 26.91
N VAL A 274 1.62 -1.54 26.73
CA VAL A 274 0.30 -1.70 26.10
C VAL A 274 -0.71 -2.06 27.18
N ASP A 275 -1.87 -1.41 27.19
CA ASP A 275 -2.90 -1.65 28.20
C ASP A 275 -3.41 -3.11 28.15
N PRO A 276 -3.22 -3.91 29.23
CA PRO A 276 -3.72 -5.28 29.29
C PRO A 276 -5.25 -5.36 29.14
N SER A 277 -5.98 -4.30 29.47
CA SER A 277 -7.43 -4.22 29.29
C SER A 277 -7.82 -4.17 27.80
N ALA A 278 -7.01 -3.52 26.96
CA ALA A 278 -7.21 -3.49 25.51
C ALA A 278 -6.94 -4.87 24.90
N LEU A 279 -5.89 -5.57 25.33
CA LEU A 279 -5.58 -6.93 24.88
C LEU A 279 -6.72 -7.93 25.16
N LYS A 280 -7.39 -7.79 26.31
CA LYS A 280 -8.54 -8.65 26.68
C LYS A 280 -9.77 -8.47 25.78
N LYS A 281 -9.85 -7.37 25.02
CA LYS A 281 -10.92 -7.15 24.03
C LYS A 281 -10.69 -7.93 22.73
N LEU A 282 -9.46 -8.40 22.48
CA LEU A 282 -9.21 -9.35 21.40
C LEU A 282 -9.67 -10.76 21.81
N PRO A 283 -10.15 -11.58 20.85
CA PRO A 283 -10.46 -12.97 21.14
C PRO A 283 -9.18 -13.72 21.52
N HIS A 284 -9.23 -14.51 22.59
CA HIS A 284 -8.15 -15.42 22.94
C HIS A 284 -7.79 -16.32 21.74
N TRP A 285 -6.50 -16.57 21.49
CA TRP A 285 -6.01 -17.26 20.28
C TRP A 285 -6.74 -18.59 19.99
N LYS A 286 -7.10 -19.36 21.02
CA LYS A 286 -7.90 -20.59 20.87
C LYS A 286 -9.28 -20.32 20.27
N LYS A 287 -9.99 -19.28 20.75
CA LYS A 287 -11.30 -18.87 20.24
C LYS A 287 -11.18 -18.31 18.82
N ALA A 288 -10.16 -17.47 18.60
CA ALA A 288 -9.87 -16.92 17.28
C ALA A 288 -9.58 -18.04 16.26
N SER A 289 -8.79 -19.06 16.64
CA SER A 289 -8.50 -20.23 15.82
C SER A 289 -9.75 -21.06 15.50
N ARG A 290 -10.68 -21.24 16.44
CA ARG A 290 -11.99 -21.90 16.16
C ARG A 290 -12.84 -21.13 15.16
N SER A 291 -12.76 -19.80 15.18
CA SER A 291 -13.49 -18.92 14.24
C SER A 291 -13.03 -19.17 12.79
N ARG A 292 -11.76 -19.53 12.58
CA ARG A 292 -11.23 -19.94 11.27
C ARG A 292 -11.93 -21.17 10.69
N TYR A 293 -12.37 -22.08 11.55
CA TYR A 293 -13.07 -23.31 11.16
C TYR A 293 -14.60 -23.15 11.16
N SER A 294 -15.10 -21.90 11.20
CA SER A 294 -16.54 -21.58 11.27
C SER A 294 -17.26 -22.25 12.45
N GLN A 295 -16.55 -22.51 13.55
CA GLN A 295 -17.12 -23.14 14.74
C GLN A 295 -17.76 -22.13 15.70
N ASP A 296 -17.27 -20.88 15.67
CA ASP A 296 -17.78 -19.77 16.46
C ASP A 296 -18.10 -18.61 15.49
N GLU A 297 -19.37 -18.19 15.41
CA GLU A 297 -19.77 -16.98 14.69
C GLU A 297 -19.78 -15.75 15.62
N MET A 298 -19.43 -14.60 15.07
CA MET A 298 -19.46 -13.30 15.73
C MET A 298 -20.36 -12.34 14.96
N ALA A 299 -21.05 -11.44 15.68
CA ALA A 299 -21.80 -10.38 15.03
C ALA A 299 -20.82 -9.42 14.34
N LEU A 300 -21.22 -8.87 13.18
CA LEU A 300 -20.38 -7.94 12.41
C LEU A 300 -19.91 -6.75 13.25
N ALA A 301 -20.78 -6.22 14.12
CA ALA A 301 -20.44 -5.11 15.01
C ALA A 301 -19.33 -5.47 16.00
N ASP A 302 -19.34 -6.70 16.54
CA ASP A 302 -18.30 -7.19 17.44
C ASP A 302 -16.96 -7.32 16.73
N VAL A 303 -16.96 -7.81 15.49
CA VAL A 303 -15.73 -7.92 14.69
C VAL A 303 -15.17 -6.53 14.33
N VAL A 304 -16.03 -5.54 14.03
CA VAL A 304 -15.56 -4.16 13.83
C VAL A 304 -15.00 -3.55 15.12
N ALA A 305 -15.55 -3.88 16.29
CA ALA A 305 -14.98 -3.46 17.57
C ALA A 305 -13.60 -4.10 17.81
N ILE A 306 -13.43 -5.38 17.45
CA ILE A 306 -12.13 -6.07 17.47
C ILE A 306 -11.15 -5.40 16.51
N TYR A 307 -11.59 -5.00 15.32
CA TYR A 307 -10.78 -4.26 14.35
C TYR A 307 -10.25 -2.94 14.91
N ASP A 308 -11.12 -2.15 15.54
CA ASP A 308 -10.73 -0.86 16.13
C ASP A 308 -9.67 -1.05 17.24
N VAL A 309 -9.87 -2.05 18.12
CA VAL A 309 -8.90 -2.42 19.16
C VAL A 309 -7.59 -2.92 18.56
N ALA A 310 -7.65 -3.77 17.53
CA ALA A 310 -6.45 -4.29 16.88
C ALA A 310 -5.62 -3.17 16.24
N LEU A 311 -6.26 -2.21 15.55
CA LEU A 311 -5.58 -1.02 15.04
C LEU A 311 -5.00 -0.16 16.16
N GLN A 312 -5.72 0.05 17.26
CA GLN A 312 -5.19 0.78 18.40
C GLN A 312 -3.90 0.12 18.93
N LEU A 313 -3.95 -1.18 19.21
CA LEU A 313 -2.81 -1.94 19.71
C LEU A 313 -1.64 -1.91 18.74
N MET A 314 -1.88 -2.14 17.44
CA MET A 314 -0.82 -2.06 16.44
C MET A 314 -0.22 -0.65 16.36
N ALA A 315 -1.01 0.41 16.47
CA ALA A 315 -0.49 1.77 16.50
C ALA A 315 0.42 2.00 17.73
N GLU A 316 -0.01 1.56 18.92
CA GLU A 316 0.79 1.64 20.15
C GLU A 316 2.10 0.84 20.06
N ILE A 317 2.05 -0.38 19.52
CA ILE A 317 3.22 -1.25 19.33
C ILE A 317 4.18 -0.64 18.30
N THR A 318 3.67 -0.27 17.13
CA THR A 318 4.50 0.18 16.00
C THR A 318 5.11 1.56 16.23
N GLU A 319 4.48 2.41 17.04
CA GLU A 319 5.06 3.71 17.45
C GLU A 319 6.38 3.55 18.23
N LYS A 320 6.58 2.41 18.90
CA LYS A 320 7.80 2.07 19.65
C LYS A 320 8.87 1.35 18.82
N LEU A 321 8.66 1.16 17.52
CA LEU A 321 9.71 0.65 16.65
C LEU A 321 10.81 1.71 16.50
N SER A 322 12.06 1.26 16.59
CA SER A 322 13.24 2.06 16.24
C SER A 322 13.23 2.35 14.75
N ARG A 323 13.50 3.61 14.39
CA ARG A 323 13.40 4.13 13.03
C ARG A 323 14.46 5.20 12.83
N GLU A 324 15.26 5.06 11.78
CA GLU A 324 16.23 6.05 11.33
C GLU A 324 15.52 7.28 10.75
N VAL A 325 14.40 7.05 10.07
CA VAL A 325 13.62 8.11 9.40
C VAL A 325 12.17 8.03 9.85
N VAL A 326 11.56 9.17 10.17
CA VAL A 326 10.14 9.27 10.49
C VAL A 326 9.46 10.15 9.44
N LEU A 327 8.55 9.57 8.66
CA LEU A 327 7.93 10.19 7.49
C LEU A 327 6.58 10.88 7.78
N ASN A 328 6.30 11.25 9.03
CA ASN A 328 5.00 11.80 9.45
C ASN A 328 4.65 13.11 8.71
N ASN A 329 3.78 13.03 7.69
CA ASN A 329 3.50 14.12 6.74
C ASN A 329 4.73 14.61 5.97
N ALA A 330 5.74 13.76 5.79
CA ALA A 330 6.90 14.10 4.99
C ALA A 330 6.49 14.28 3.52
N GLY A 331 6.92 15.39 2.92
CA GLY A 331 6.70 15.71 1.51
C GLY A 331 8.03 15.78 0.77
N PHE A 332 8.09 15.14 -0.39
CA PHE A 332 9.24 15.19 -1.29
C PHE A 332 8.81 15.79 -2.61
N LEU A 333 9.43 16.90 -3.01
CA LEU A 333 9.23 17.45 -4.34
C LEU A 333 10.05 16.65 -5.34
N LEU A 334 9.38 15.97 -6.25
CA LEU A 334 10.00 15.15 -7.28
C LEU A 334 9.92 15.87 -8.62
N LYS A 335 11.05 15.88 -9.35
CA LYS A 335 11.07 16.22 -10.76
C LYS A 335 10.59 14.99 -11.54
N LYS A 336 9.55 15.16 -12.35
CA LYS A 336 9.11 14.12 -13.29
C LYS A 336 10.23 13.89 -14.31
N PRO A 337 10.57 12.64 -14.61
CA PRO A 337 11.49 12.38 -15.70
C PRO A 337 10.80 12.68 -17.03
N ASP A 338 11.59 13.03 -18.05
CA ASP A 338 11.08 13.50 -19.35
C ASP A 338 10.27 12.43 -20.14
N TRP A 339 10.19 11.19 -19.63
CA TRP A 339 9.48 10.05 -20.24
C TRP A 339 8.14 9.70 -19.57
N VAL A 340 7.65 10.51 -18.61
CA VAL A 340 6.37 10.28 -17.87
C VAL A 340 5.28 11.25 -18.26
#